data_AF-F2QE72-F1
#
_entry.id   AF-F2QE72-F1
#
_cell.length_a   1.000
_cell.length_b   1.000
_cell.length_c   1.000
_cell.angle_alpha   90.00
_cell.angle_beta   90.00
_cell.angle_gamma   90.00
#
_symmetry.space_group_name_H-M   'P 1'
#
loop_
_entity.id
_entity.type
_entity.pdbx_description
1 polymer ?
#
loop_
_entity_poly.entity_id
_entity_poly.type
_entity_poly.pdbx_seq_one_letter_code
_entity_poly.pdbx_strand_id
1 'polypeptide(L)' 'MIISTTGIEGKKILEYKGIVFGEVVAGVNMFKDMAASFRNIFGGRASSYEGELTQAREEALAEMMAPAS' A
#
# COMPACT_ATOMS: atom_id res chain seq x y z
N MET A 1 -13.16 5.67 7.94
CA MET A 1 -12.99 6.05 6.52
C MET A 1 -13.29 4.84 5.66
N ILE A 2 -14.02 4.99 4.56
CA ILE A 2 -14.32 3.89 3.63
C ILE A 2 -13.45 4.10 2.39
N ILE A 3 -12.71 3.07 1.99
CA ILE A 3 -11.87 3.07 0.79
C ILE A 3 -12.40 1.93 -0.09
N SER A 4 -12.68 2.25 -1.34
CA SER A 4 -13.17 1.29 -2.30
C SER A 4 -12.61 1.63 -3.66
N THR A 5 -12.35 0.62 -4.47
CA THR A 5 -11.99 0.78 -5.89
C THR A 5 -13.20 1.18 -6.74
N THR A 6 -14.41 1.01 -6.21
CA THR A 6 -15.69 1.33 -6.85
C THR A 6 -16.61 2.09 -5.89
N GLY A 7 -17.83 2.40 -6.32
CA GLY A 7 -18.83 3.06 -5.46
C GLY A 7 -19.23 2.23 -4.22
N ILE A 8 -19.89 2.89 -3.27
CA ILE A 8 -20.41 2.25 -2.05
C ILE A 8 -21.89 1.94 -2.25
N GLU A 9 -22.26 0.66 -2.25
CA GLU A 9 -23.65 0.23 -2.40
C GLU A 9 -24.56 0.80 -1.30
N GLY A 10 -25.78 1.19 -1.68
CA GLY A 10 -26.76 1.77 -0.76
C GLY A 10 -26.40 3.14 -0.20
N LYS A 11 -25.33 3.79 -0.71
CA LYS A 11 -24.92 5.15 -0.32
C LYS A 11 -24.89 6.06 -1.55
N LYS A 12 -25.36 7.30 -1.39
CA LYS A 12 -25.28 8.35 -2.41
C LYS A 12 -24.09 9.27 -2.10
N ILE A 13 -23.21 9.49 -3.07
CA ILE A 13 -22.14 10.50 -2.97
C ILE A 13 -22.78 11.89 -3.07
N LEU A 14 -22.54 12.74 -2.06
CA LEU A 14 -23.09 14.09 -2.00
C LEU A 14 -22.21 15.12 -2.71
N GLU A 15 -20.89 14.89 -2.71
CA GLU A 15 -19.90 15.80 -3.28
C GLU A 15 -18.66 15.03 -3.73
N TYR A 16 -18.05 15.46 -4.83
CA TYR A 16 -16.79 14.95 -5.33
C TYR A 16 -15.69 16.01 -5.10
N LYS A 17 -14.71 15.70 -4.24
CA LYS A 17 -13.64 16.63 -3.82
C LYS A 17 -12.42 16.67 -4.76
N GLY A 18 -12.53 16.09 -5.95
CA GLY A 18 -11.40 15.90 -6.86
C GLY A 18 -10.64 14.58 -6.62
N ILE A 19 -9.57 14.37 -7.39
CA ILE A 19 -8.76 13.15 -7.36
C ILE A 19 -7.59 13.35 -6.40
N VAL A 20 -7.28 12.31 -5.62
CA VAL A 20 -6.11 12.24 -4.73
C VAL A 20 -5.22 11.08 -5.15
N PHE A 21 -3.92 11.21 -4.87
CA PHE A 21 -2.90 10.20 -5.15
C PHE A 21 -1.99 10.05 -3.93
N GLY A 22 -1.41 8.87 -3.76
CA GLY A 22 -0.32 8.59 -2.82
C GLY A 22 0.75 7.76 -3.53
N GLU A 23 2.02 8.05 -3.28
CA GLU A 23 3.16 7.49 -3.99
C GLU A 23 4.23 7.05 -3.00
N VAL A 24 4.65 5.79 -3.09
CA VAL A 24 5.75 5.28 -2.26
C VAL A 24 6.94 4.94 -3.14
N VAL A 25 8.09 5.51 -2.78
CA VAL A 25 9.36 5.28 -3.48
C VAL A 25 10.20 4.27 -2.70
N ALA A 26 10.35 3.08 -3.27
CA ALA A 26 11.23 2.04 -2.73
C ALA A 26 12.72 2.43 -2.85
N GLY A 27 13.40 2.54 -1.71
CA GLY A 27 14.83 2.87 -1.64
C GLY A 27 15.77 1.66 -1.67
N VAL A 28 17.06 1.90 -1.93
CA VAL A 28 18.13 0.86 -1.99
C VAL A 28 18.20 -0.01 -0.72
N ASN A 29 17.85 0.54 0.45
CA ASN A 29 17.85 -0.23 1.70
C ASN A 29 16.74 -1.28 1.75
N MET A 30 15.52 -0.95 1.29
CA MET A 30 14.41 -1.90 1.16
C MET A 30 14.80 -3.11 0.29
N PHE A 31 15.49 -2.86 -0.82
CA PHE A 31 16.01 -3.94 -1.68
C PHE A 31 17.06 -4.81 -0.99
N LYS A 32 17.93 -4.22 -0.18
CA LYS A 32 18.94 -4.96 0.61
C LYS A 32 18.27 -5.81 1.68
N ASP A 33 17.28 -5.29 2.37
CA ASP A 33 16.57 -5.97 3.46
C ASP A 33 15.73 -7.14 2.92
N MET A 34 15.08 -6.94 1.77
CA MET A 34 14.45 -8.01 1.02
C MET A 34 15.45 -9.10 0.61
N ALA A 35 16.61 -8.72 0.05
CA ALA A 35 17.63 -9.68 -0.37
C ALA A 35 18.29 -10.42 0.81
N ALA A 36 18.39 -9.79 1.98
CA ALA A 36 18.88 -10.40 3.21
C ALA A 36 17.86 -11.38 3.79
N SER A 37 16.58 -10.98 3.85
CA SER A 37 15.49 -11.83 4.32
C SER A 37 15.25 -13.04 3.41
N PHE A 38 15.43 -12.91 2.09
CA PHE A 38 15.41 -14.06 1.16
C PHE A 38 16.48 -15.11 1.46
N ARG A 39 17.68 -14.73 1.87
CA ARG A 39 18.74 -15.69 2.21
C ARG A 39 18.40 -16.53 3.45
N ASN A 40 17.60 -15.96 4.36
CA ASN A 40 17.22 -16.61 5.62
C ASN A 40 15.98 -17.50 5.48
N ILE A 41 15.24 -17.45 4.37
CA ILE A 41 13.91 -18.09 4.26
C ILE A 41 13.86 -19.08 3.09
N PHE A 42 14.55 -20.21 3.24
CA PHE A 42 14.39 -21.40 2.40
C PHE A 42 13.30 -22.35 2.94
N GLY A 43 12.16 -21.80 3.39
CA GLY A 43 11.15 -22.56 4.13
C GLY A 43 9.72 -22.04 3.95
N GLY A 44 9.16 -22.26 2.77
CA GLY A 44 7.71 -22.43 2.56
C GLY A 44 6.79 -21.24 2.86
N ARG A 45 6.37 -20.58 1.76
CA ARG A 45 5.31 -19.54 1.62
C ARG A 45 5.78 -18.08 1.78
N ALA A 46 6.42 -17.57 0.74
CA ALA A 46 6.29 -16.18 0.26
C ALA A 46 6.64 -15.00 1.21
N SER A 47 7.69 -15.12 2.01
CA SER A 47 7.85 -14.36 3.26
C SER A 47 8.54 -12.98 3.23
N SER A 48 9.26 -12.57 2.19
CA SER A 48 10.04 -11.31 2.21
C SER A 48 9.53 -10.25 1.24
N TYR A 49 9.48 -10.55 -0.06
CA TYR A 49 9.03 -9.58 -1.07
C TYR A 49 7.55 -9.20 -0.93
N GLU A 50 6.67 -10.15 -0.61
CA GLU A 50 5.25 -9.85 -0.42
C GLU A 50 5.00 -8.94 0.79
N GLY A 51 5.84 -9.05 1.83
CA GLY A 51 5.79 -8.16 2.99
C GLY A 51 6.13 -6.72 2.62
N GLU A 52 7.26 -6.51 1.94
CA GLU A 52 7.70 -5.19 1.47
C GLU A 52 6.68 -4.54 0.52
N LEU A 53 6.11 -5.33 -0.41
CA LEU A 53 5.05 -4.82 -1.30
C LEU A 53 3.76 -4.46 -0.56
N THR A 54 3.41 -5.23 0.47
CA THR A 54 2.24 -4.94 1.30
C THR A 54 2.46 -3.65 2.09
N GLN A 55 3.64 -3.48 2.68
CA GLN A 55 4.02 -2.26 3.38
C GLN A 55 3.98 -1.05 2.44
N ALA A 56 4.59 -1.13 1.26
CA ALA A 56 4.57 -0.03 0.30
C ALA A 56 3.14 0.35 -0.13
N ARG A 57 2.24 -0.64 -0.24
CA ARG A 57 0.82 -0.38 -0.52
C ARG A 57 0.13 0.34 0.64
N GLU A 58 0.35 -0.10 1.87
CA GLU A 58 -0.25 0.52 3.06
C GLU A 58 0.21 1.97 3.23
N GLU A 59 1.50 2.23 3.00
CA GLU A 59 2.08 3.58 3.03
C GLU A 59 1.46 4.48 1.94
N ALA A 60 1.31 3.96 0.71
CA ALA A 60 0.71 4.72 -0.39
C ALA A 60 -0.78 5.03 -0.11
N LEU A 61 -1.50 4.08 0.48
CA LEU A 61 -2.88 4.31 0.92
C LEU A 61 -2.92 5.35 2.04
N ALA A 62 -2.01 5.29 3.01
CA ALA A 62 -1.92 6.27 4.10
C ALA A 62 -1.70 7.69 3.57
N GLU A 63 -0.78 7.86 2.62
CA GLU A 63 -0.52 9.16 1.99
C GLU A 63 -1.74 9.66 1.21
N MET A 64 -2.41 8.79 0.44
CA MET A 64 -3.64 9.15 -0.29
C MET A 64 -4.77 9.59 0.65
N MET A 65 -4.84 9.01 1.85
CA MET A 65 -5.88 9.30 2.84
C MET A 65 -5.67 10.65 3.57
N ALA A 66 -4.43 11.10 3.74
CA ALA A 66 -4.12 12.35 4.43
C ALA A 66 -4.80 13.60 3.80
N PRO A 67 -4.72 13.85 2.48
CA PRO A 67 -5.44 14.95 1.83
C PRO A 67 -6.94 14.68 1.66
N ALA A 68 -7.40 13.44 1.84
CA ALA A 68 -8.83 13.08 1.72
C ALA A 68 -9.63 13.29 3.02
N SER A 69 -8.95 13.71 4.10
CA SER A 69 -9.53 13.92 5.44
C SER A 69 -10.44 15.14 5.54
#